data_AF-A0A1H3M3R9-F1
#
_entry.id   AF-A0A1H3M3R9-F1
#
_cell.length_a   1.000
_cell.length_b   1.000
_cell.length_c   1.000
_cell.angle_alpha   90.00
_cell.angle_beta   90.00
_cell.angle_gamma   90.00
#
_symmetry.space_group_name_H-M   'P 1'
#
loop_
_entity.id
_entity.type
_entity.pdbx_description
1 polymer ?
#
loop_
_entity_poly.entity_id
_entity_poly.type
_entity_poly.pdbx_seq_one_letter_code
_entity_poly.pdbx_strand_id
1 'polypeptide(L)'
;MIYAETAVEVEARRKAFLRMWRLKCRAVADSLEEAGDRLFAFARLDPSRWKSARTTNAIERLNEEFRRRIKTQTVLPCAETVPMLLWALLASGRIQMRPPAPSRA
;
A
#
# COMPACT_ATOMS: atom_id res chain seq x y z
N MET A 1 10.30 3.89 -10.05
CA MET A 1 10.16 4.72 -8.83
C MET A 1 10.10 3.81 -7.61
N ILE A 2 9.03 3.04 -7.42
CA ILE A 2 8.82 2.16 -6.25
C ILE A 2 9.73 0.92 -6.21
N TYR A 3 10.19 0.41 -7.36
CA TYR A 3 11.10 -0.75 -7.45
C TYR A 3 12.58 -0.37 -7.62
N ALA A 4 12.93 0.89 -7.35
CA ALA A 4 14.34 1.29 -7.37
C ALA A 4 15.12 0.59 -6.24
N GLU A 5 16.43 0.43 -6.44
CA GLU A 5 17.30 -0.23 -5.46
C GLU A 5 17.91 0.74 -4.45
N THR A 6 17.97 2.03 -4.79
CA THR A 6 18.53 3.08 -3.93
C THR A 6 17.60 4.27 -3.82
N ALA A 7 17.71 5.04 -2.72
CA ALA A 7 16.87 6.22 -2.50
C ALA A 7 17.10 7.30 -3.56
N VAL A 8 18.35 7.43 -4.03
CA VAL A 8 18.72 8.34 -5.11
C VAL A 8 17.99 7.98 -6.41
N GLU A 9 17.93 6.69 -6.74
CA GLU A 9 17.18 6.23 -7.91
C GLU A 9 15.67 6.40 -7.77
N VAL A 10 15.10 6.26 -6.55
CA VAL A 10 13.68 6.55 -6.30
C VAL A 10 13.39 7.99 -6.70
N GLU A 11 14.20 8.94 -6.23
CA GLU A 11 14.02 10.36 -6.47
C GLU A 11 14.22 10.74 -7.94
N ALA A 12 15.26 10.22 -8.60
CA ALA A 12 15.47 10.43 -10.03
C ALA A 12 14.27 9.94 -10.87
N ARG A 13 13.75 8.74 -10.55
CA ARG A 13 12.57 8.18 -11.22
C ARG A 13 11.28 8.94 -10.87
N ARG A 14 11.16 9.53 -9.68
CA ARG A 14 10.03 10.39 -9.28
C ARG A 14 9.98 11.65 -10.13
N LYS A 15 11.11 12.36 -10.30
CA LYS A 15 11.20 13.55 -11.16
C LYS A 15 10.84 13.24 -12.62
N ALA A 16 11.36 12.13 -13.14
CA ALA A 16 11.03 11.68 -14.50
C ALA A 16 9.53 11.35 -14.66
N PHE A 17 8.94 10.68 -13.65
CA PHE A 17 7.51 10.37 -13.63
C PHE A 17 6.66 11.64 -13.66
N LEU A 18 6.95 12.62 -12.79
CA LEU A 18 6.22 13.89 -12.75
C LEU A 18 6.31 14.65 -14.07
N ARG A 19 7.50 14.72 -14.68
CA ARG A 19 7.68 15.38 -15.98
C ARG A 19 6.81 14.75 -17.07
N MET A 20 6.74 13.42 -17.11
CA MET A 20 5.91 12.70 -18.09
C MET A 20 4.42 12.87 -17.80
N TRP A 21 4.01 12.72 -16.54
CA TRP A 21 2.58 12.70 -16.19
C TRP A 21 1.94 14.08 -16.16
N ARG A 22 2.71 15.17 -15.93
CA ARG A 22 2.21 16.53 -16.15
C ARG A 22 1.70 16.76 -17.57
N LEU A 23 2.28 16.08 -18.57
CA LEU A 23 1.85 16.18 -19.96
C LEU A 23 0.67 15.25 -20.29
N LYS A 24 0.61 14.06 -19.67
CA LYS A 24 -0.41 13.04 -19.97
C LYS A 24 -1.70 13.20 -19.18
N CYS A 25 -1.58 13.45 -17.87
CA CYS A 25 -2.70 13.62 -16.96
C CYS A 25 -2.23 14.39 -15.71
N ARG A 26 -2.53 15.69 -15.70
CA ARG A 26 -2.12 16.61 -14.62
C ARG A 26 -2.56 16.13 -13.24
N ALA A 27 -3.79 15.62 -13.10
CA ALA A 27 -4.32 15.13 -11.83
C ALA A 27 -3.46 14.02 -11.18
N VAL A 28 -2.84 13.16 -11.99
CA VAL A 28 -1.93 12.11 -11.47
C VAL A 28 -0.65 12.73 -10.92
N ALA A 29 -0.10 13.74 -11.60
CA ALA A 29 1.08 14.45 -11.12
C ALA A 29 0.77 15.26 -9.85
N ASP A 30 -0.36 15.96 -9.82
CA ASP A 30 -0.78 16.77 -8.68
C ASP A 30 -1.00 15.89 -7.44
N SER A 31 -1.67 14.75 -7.57
CA SER A 31 -1.86 13.80 -6.46
C SER A 31 -0.54 13.23 -5.95
N LEU A 32 0.42 12.95 -6.83
CA LEU A 32 1.74 12.48 -6.44
C LEU A 32 2.57 13.58 -5.74
N GLU A 33 2.44 14.84 -6.17
CA GLU A 33 3.09 15.99 -5.54
C GLU A 33 2.48 16.27 -4.16
N GLU A 34 1.15 16.21 -4.03
CA GLU A 34 0.41 16.36 -2.76
C GLU A 34 0.84 15.32 -1.72
N ALA A 35 0.95 14.05 -2.11
CA ALA A 35 1.41 12.99 -1.22
C ALA A 35 2.87 13.20 -0.74
N GLY A 36 3.69 13.87 -1.56
CA GLY A 36 5.02 14.32 -1.20
C GLY A 36 5.95 13.19 -0.75
N ASP A 37 6.77 13.49 0.25
CA ASP A 37 7.78 12.56 0.77
C ASP A 37 7.18 11.45 1.64
N ARG A 38 5.95 11.61 2.12
CA ARG A 38 5.27 10.60 2.95
C ARG A 38 5.05 9.30 2.17
N LEU A 39 4.77 9.40 0.86
CA LEU A 39 4.61 8.25 -0.01
C LEU A 39 5.90 7.43 -0.18
N PHE A 40 7.06 8.07 0.00
CA PHE A 40 8.38 7.45 -0.13
C PHE A 40 9.06 7.18 1.21
N ALA A 41 8.31 7.18 2.32
CA ALA A 41 8.84 6.93 3.66
C ALA A 41 9.61 5.59 3.77
N PHE A 42 9.27 4.59 2.92
CA PHE A 42 10.00 3.32 2.87
C PHE A 42 11.48 3.47 2.53
N ALA A 43 11.88 4.53 1.81
CA ALA A 43 13.27 4.77 1.43
C ALA A 43 14.17 5.12 2.62
N ARG A 44 13.58 5.42 3.79
CA ARG A 44 14.29 5.64 5.06
C ARG A 44 14.54 4.34 5.84
N LEU A 45 13.93 3.23 5.41
CA LEU A 45 14.14 1.91 6.03
C LEU A 45 15.35 1.23 5.41
N ASP A 46 15.83 0.17 6.07
CA ASP A 46 16.82 -0.74 5.46
C ASP A 46 16.28 -1.37 4.16
N PRO A 47 17.07 -1.46 3.07
CA PRO A 47 16.65 -2.06 1.80
C PRO A 47 16.03 -3.45 1.91
N SER A 48 16.45 -4.28 2.88
CA SER A 48 15.85 -5.60 3.15
C SER A 48 14.36 -5.52 3.51
N ARG A 49 13.93 -4.40 4.09
CA ARG A 49 12.54 -4.15 4.53
C ARG A 49 11.69 -3.51 3.44
N TRP A 50 12.30 -2.95 2.39
CA TRP A 50 11.58 -2.21 1.36
C TRP A 50 10.51 -3.05 0.68
N LYS A 51 10.79 -4.32 0.40
CA LYS A 51 9.82 -5.22 -0.24
C LYS A 51 8.59 -5.46 0.63
N SER A 52 8.78 -5.56 1.94
CA SER A 52 7.67 -5.75 2.89
C SER A 52 6.91 -4.44 3.12
N ALA A 53 7.60 -3.29 3.14
CA ALA A 53 6.94 -1.99 3.28
C ALA A 53 6.12 -1.58 2.05
N ARG A 54 6.51 -2.01 0.85
CA ARG A 54 5.86 -1.65 -0.42
C ARG A 54 4.75 -2.62 -0.86
N THR A 55 4.66 -3.80 -0.28
CA THR A 55 3.66 -4.80 -0.71
C THR A 55 2.27 -4.44 -0.20
N THR A 56 1.30 -4.39 -1.11
CA THR A 56 -0.12 -4.18 -0.78
C THR A 56 -0.89 -5.49 -0.67
N ASN A 57 -0.27 -6.63 -0.99
CA ASN A 57 -0.95 -7.93 -1.09
C ASN A 57 -1.81 -8.29 0.13
N ALA A 58 -1.31 -8.04 1.35
CA ALA A 58 -2.06 -8.36 2.56
C ALA A 58 -3.31 -7.47 2.71
N ILE A 59 -3.17 -6.18 2.42
CA ILE A 59 -4.26 -5.19 2.48
C ILE A 59 -5.27 -5.44 1.36
N GLU A 60 -4.81 -5.74 0.14
CA GLU A 60 -5.67 -6.06 -1.00
C GLU A 60 -6.49 -7.33 -0.74
N ARG A 61 -5.86 -8.39 -0.24
CA ARG A 61 -6.56 -9.63 0.12
C ARG A 61 -7.58 -9.42 1.24
N LEU A 62 -7.25 -8.60 2.24
CA LEU A 62 -8.19 -8.22 3.31
C LEU A 62 -9.41 -7.49 2.74
N ASN A 63 -9.18 -6.46 1.93
CA ASN A 63 -10.23 -5.65 1.35
C ASN A 63 -11.11 -6.45 0.38
N GLU A 64 -10.50 -7.33 -0.41
CA GLU A 64 -11.22 -8.22 -1.33
C GLU A 64 -12.14 -9.19 -0.57
N GLU A 65 -11.61 -9.86 0.46
CA GLU A 65 -12.40 -10.78 1.29
C GLU A 65 -13.54 -10.05 2.02
N PHE A 66 -13.24 -8.86 2.55
CA PHE A 66 -14.23 -8.01 3.21
C PHE A 66 -15.36 -7.62 2.25
N ARG A 67 -15.01 -7.13 1.05
CA ARG A 67 -16.00 -6.79 0.00
C ARG A 67 -16.80 -8.00 -0.43
N ARG A 68 -16.19 -9.18 -0.55
CA ARG A 68 -16.89 -10.42 -0.91
C ARG A 68 -17.99 -10.77 0.10
N ARG A 69 -17.72 -10.61 1.40
CA ARG A 69 -18.68 -10.91 2.48
C ARG A 69 -19.81 -9.90 2.57
N ILE A 70 -19.50 -8.62 2.38
CA ILE A 70 -20.53 -7.57 2.37
C ILE A 70 -21.36 -7.64 1.09
N LYS A 71 -20.79 -8.04 -0.05
CA LYS A 71 -21.58 -8.19 -1.28
C LYS A 71 -22.79 -9.12 -1.11
N THR A 72 -22.67 -10.17 -0.28
CA THR A 72 -23.78 -11.06 0.06
C THR A 72 -24.67 -10.52 1.18
N GLN A 73 -24.11 -9.73 2.10
CA GLN A 73 -24.84 -9.07 3.18
C GLN A 73 -25.20 -7.64 2.75
N THR A 74 -26.26 -7.50 1.95
CA THR A 74 -26.69 -6.23 1.34
C THR A 74 -26.97 -5.11 2.35
N VAL A 75 -27.27 -5.45 3.61
CA VAL A 75 -27.46 -4.53 4.72
C VAL A 75 -26.81 -5.10 5.98
N LEU A 76 -26.09 -4.25 6.71
CA LEU A 76 -25.53 -4.59 8.02
C LEU A 76 -26.49 -4.08 9.11
N PRO A 77 -26.66 -4.81 10.23
CA PRO A 77 -27.65 -4.47 11.26
C PRO A 77 -27.32 -3.19 12.02
N CYS A 78 -26.03 -2.83 12.14
CA CYS A 78 -25.57 -1.59 12.76
C CYS A 78 -24.15 -1.22 12.29
N ALA A 79 -23.71 0.01 12.57
CA ALA A 79 -22.41 0.53 12.14
C ALA A 79 -21.24 -0.26 12.73
N GLU A 80 -21.40 -0.80 13.94
CA GLU A 80 -20.41 -1.60 14.66
C GLU A 80 -20.11 -2.93 13.96
N THR A 81 -21.00 -3.40 13.08
CA THR A 81 -20.81 -4.68 12.37
C THR A 81 -19.64 -4.62 11.40
N VAL A 82 -19.38 -3.45 10.80
CA VAL A 82 -18.24 -3.25 9.89
C VAL A 82 -16.90 -3.53 10.58
N PRO A 83 -16.53 -2.83 11.66
CA PRO A 83 -15.27 -3.09 12.35
C PRO A 83 -15.21 -4.49 12.95
N MET A 84 -16.33 -5.07 13.41
CA MET A 84 -16.37 -6.46 13.88
C MET A 84 -16.00 -7.47 12.77
N LEU A 85 -16.58 -7.33 11.57
CA LEU A 85 -16.27 -8.21 10.43
C LEU A 85 -14.82 -8.05 9.97
N LEU A 86 -14.33 -6.80 9.92
CA LEU A 86 -12.94 -6.51 9.55
C LEU A 86 -11.97 -7.12 10.56
N TRP A 87 -12.24 -6.97 11.86
CA TRP A 87 -11.42 -7.56 12.92
C TRP A 87 -11.46 -9.09 12.89
N ALA A 88 -12.64 -9.70 12.72
CA ALA A 88 -12.77 -11.15 12.62
C ALA A 88 -11.97 -11.72 11.43
N LEU A 89 -11.90 -11.00 10.31
CA LEU A 89 -11.06 -11.36 9.17
C LEU A 89 -9.57 -11.33 9.50
N LEU A 90 -9.12 -10.27 10.18
CA LEU A 90 -7.74 -10.16 10.64
C LEU A 90 -7.39 -11.28 11.64
N ALA A 91 -8.25 -11.50 12.63
CA ALA A 91 -8.07 -12.52 13.67
C ALA A 91 -8.11 -13.96 13.12
N SER A 92 -8.79 -14.19 11.99
CA SER A 92 -8.86 -15.52 11.37
C SER A 92 -7.53 -16.09 10.88
N GLY A 93 -6.47 -15.28 10.82
CA GLY A 93 -5.14 -15.72 10.36
C GLY A 93 -5.06 -16.04 8.86
N ARG A 94 -6.14 -15.86 8.10
CA ARG A 94 -6.17 -16.07 6.63
C ARG A 94 -5.34 -15.05 5.85
N ILE A 95 -5.01 -13.92 6.48
CA ILE A 95 -4.22 -12.83 5.90
C ILE A 95 -2.95 -12.70 6.70
N GLN A 96 -1.85 -13.15 6.10
CA GLN A 96 -0.52 -13.09 6.69
C GLN A 96 0.25 -11.93 6.09
N MET A 97 0.89 -11.13 6.95
CA MET A 97 1.81 -10.10 6.50
C MET A 97 3.15 -10.73 6.14
N ARG A 98 3.78 -10.21 5.09
CA ARG A 98 5.13 -10.65 4.70
C ARG A 98 6.13 -10.18 5.77
N PRO A 99 6.85 -11.07 6.45
CA PRO A 99 7.91 -10.64 7.35
C PRO A 99 9.02 -9.93 6.55
N PRO A 100 9.72 -8.95 7.14
CA PRO A 100 10.91 -8.39 6.52
C PRO A 100 11.93 -9.51 6.27
N ALA A 101 12.71 -9.39 5.19
CA ALA A 101 13.83 -10.31 4.99
C ALA A 101 14.81 -10.16 6.17
N PRO A 102 15.48 -11.25 6.60
CA PRO A 102 16.50 -11.15 7.63
C PRO A 102 17.58 -10.14 7.19
N SER A 103 17.93 -9.22 8.09
CA SER A 103 19.06 -8.32 7.90
C SER A 103 20.31 -9.18 7.77
N ARG A 104 21.05 -9.07 6.65
CA ARG A 104 22.39 -9.62 6.59
C ARG A 104 23.25 -8.78 7.54
N ALA A 105 23.66 -9.38 8.66
CA ALA A 105 24.65 -8.80 9.55
C ALA A 105 26.03 -8.86 8.89
#